data_AF-A0A2E5FRF0-F1
#
_entry.id   AF-A0A2E5FRF0-F1
#
_cell.length_a   1.000
_cell.length_b   1.000
_cell.length_c   1.000
_cell.angle_alpha   90.00
_cell.angle_beta   90.00
_cell.angle_gamma   90.00
#
_symmetry.space_group_name_H-M   'P 1'
#
loop_
_entity.id
_entity.type
_entity.pdbx_description
1 polymer ?
#
loop_
_entity_poly.entity_id
_entity_poly.type
_entity_poly.pdbx_seq_one_letter_code
_entity_poly.pdbx_strand_id
1 'polypeptide(L)'
;MKNREMTSFIFAETARVLGQVARNHKLSVPTFRSPPRIEEVHRSIRRGVDFSVVSVSFTGRPYSAVISDMIEGVLVANSLDKNRSDFFRALLWSSVDACEEAA
;
A
#
# COMPACT_ATOMS: atom_id res chain seq x y z
N MET A 1 5.61 -21.40 7.98
CA MET A 1 5.12 -20.08 7.59
C MET A 1 4.01 -20.32 6.57
N LYS A 2 2.73 -20.12 6.91
CA LYS A 2 1.65 -20.34 5.92
C LYS A 2 1.89 -19.35 4.78
N ASN A 3 2.13 -19.84 3.57
CA ASN A 3 2.23 -19.01 2.37
C ASN A 3 0.83 -18.46 2.07
N ARG A 4 0.48 -17.35 2.73
CA ARG A 4 -0.72 -16.57 2.39
C ARG A 4 -0.49 -16.00 1.00
N GLU A 5 -1.48 -16.15 0.12
CA GLU A 5 -1.47 -15.51 -1.19
C GLU A 5 -2.29 -14.22 -1.13
N MET A 6 -1.90 -13.23 -1.93
CA MET A 6 -2.68 -12.01 -2.09
C MET A 6 -3.85 -12.26 -3.05
N THR A 7 -5.08 -12.16 -2.56
CA THR A 7 -6.28 -12.16 -3.41
C THR A 7 -6.71 -10.73 -3.74
N SER A 8 -7.56 -10.55 -4.75
CA SER A 8 -8.14 -9.24 -5.08
C SER A 8 -8.94 -8.65 -3.93
N PHE A 9 -9.63 -9.48 -3.15
CA PHE A 9 -10.37 -9.05 -1.95
C PHE A 9 -9.41 -8.54 -0.87
N ILE A 10 -8.36 -9.30 -0.54
CA ILE A 10 -7.39 -8.86 0.47
C ILE A 10 -6.67 -7.60 0.01
N PHE A 11 -6.29 -7.50 -1.27
CA PHE A 11 -5.69 -6.28 -1.82
C PHE A 11 -6.60 -5.05 -1.65
N ALA A 12 -7.90 -5.20 -1.94
CA ALA A 12 -8.87 -4.12 -1.77
C ALA A 12 -9.06 -3.73 -0.30
N GLU A 13 -9.14 -4.71 0.60
CA GLU A 13 -9.23 -4.47 2.04
C GLU A 13 -7.98 -3.80 2.60
N THR A 14 -6.78 -4.25 2.23
CA THR A 14 -5.53 -3.57 2.58
C THR A 14 -5.54 -2.13 2.08
N ALA A 15 -5.92 -1.89 0.81
CA ALA A 15 -5.99 -0.54 0.25
C ALA A 15 -6.95 0.35 1.05
N ARG A 16 -8.08 -0.19 1.49
CA ARG A 16 -9.07 0.50 2.33
C ARG A 16 -8.47 0.87 3.69
N VAL A 17 -7.80 -0.06 4.37
CA VAL A 17 -7.13 0.18 5.67
C VAL A 17 -6.08 1.28 5.54
N LEU A 18 -5.15 1.14 4.57
CA LEU A 18 -4.11 2.13 4.35
C LEU A 18 -4.70 3.51 4.03
N GLY A 19 -5.75 3.56 3.21
CA GLY A 19 -6.44 4.80 2.88
C GLY A 19 -7.12 5.46 4.08
N GLN A 20 -7.67 4.67 5.02
CA GLN A 20 -8.25 5.19 6.25
C GLN A 20 -7.20 5.80 7.17
N VAL A 21 -6.08 5.10 7.38
CA VAL A 21 -4.96 5.61 8.19
C VAL A 21 -4.40 6.89 7.56
N ALA A 22 -4.13 6.89 6.25
CA ALA A 22 -3.65 8.07 5.54
C ALA A 22 -4.58 9.27 5.74
N ARG A 23 -5.90 9.08 5.55
CA ARG A 23 -6.89 10.14 5.74
C ARG A 23 -6.92 10.67 7.18
N ASN A 24 -6.91 9.78 8.18
CA ASN A 24 -6.92 10.15 9.60
C ASN A 24 -5.70 11.01 9.98
N HIS A 25 -4.56 10.78 9.31
CA HIS A 25 -3.32 11.51 9.53
C HIS A 25 -3.09 12.64 8.51
N LYS A 26 -4.12 13.06 7.78
CA LYS A 26 -4.09 14.16 6.80
C LYS A 26 -3.05 13.95 5.69
N LEU A 27 -2.75 12.71 5.35
CA LEU A 27 -1.99 12.35 4.16
C LEU A 27 -2.91 12.30 2.94
N SER A 28 -2.34 12.57 1.76
CA SER A 28 -3.00 12.27 0.49
C SER A 28 -3.19 10.76 0.36
N VAL A 29 -4.39 10.35 -0.06
CA VAL A 29 -4.75 8.94 -0.22
C VAL A 29 -4.52 8.54 -1.69
N PRO A 30 -3.52 7.68 -1.99
CA PRO A 30 -3.35 7.19 -3.35
C PRO A 30 -4.51 6.26 -3.74
N THR A 31 -4.90 6.29 -5.01
CA THR A 31 -5.72 5.23 -5.59
C THR A 31 -4.86 4.01 -5.85
N PHE A 32 -5.22 2.86 -5.29
CA PHE A 32 -4.53 1.59 -5.57
C PHE A 32 -5.09 0.90 -6.81
N ARG A 33 -4.21 0.34 -7.64
CA ARG A 33 -4.56 -0.47 -8.83
C ARG A 33 -3.65 -1.70 -8.94
N SER A 34 -4.05 -2.65 -9.78
CA SER A 34 -3.24 -3.82 -10.15
C SER A 34 -3.61 -4.29 -11.56
N PRO A 35 -2.66 -4.73 -12.40
CA PRO A 35 -1.20 -4.55 -12.26
C PRO A 35 -0.74 -3.15 -12.73
N PRO A 36 0.53 -2.78 -12.57
CA PRO A 36 1.17 -1.69 -13.31
C PRO A 36 0.99 -1.83 -14.83
N ARG A 37 0.97 -0.70 -15.54
CA ARG A 37 0.96 -0.64 -17.02
C ARG A 37 2.36 -0.58 -17.62
N ILE A 38 3.38 -0.78 -16.79
CA ILE A 38 4.79 -0.82 -17.18
C ILE A 38 5.20 -2.29 -17.02
N GLU A 39 5.81 -2.85 -18.04
CA GLU A 39 6.27 -4.23 -18.01
C GLU A 39 7.39 -4.42 -16.97
N GLU A 40 7.47 -5.62 -16.40
CA GLU A 40 8.54 -6.05 -15.49
C GLU A 40 8.71 -5.25 -14.18
N VAL A 41 7.82 -4.30 -13.87
CA VAL A 41 7.83 -3.60 -12.57
C VAL A 41 6.78 -4.17 -11.63
N HIS A 42 7.16 -4.33 -10.37
CA HIS A 42 6.25 -4.78 -9.32
C HIS A 42 5.37 -3.67 -8.74
N ARG A 43 5.80 -2.42 -8.86
CA ARG A 43 5.08 -1.24 -8.39
C ARG A 43 5.39 -0.05 -9.28
N SER A 44 4.37 0.75 -9.59
CA SER A 44 4.52 2.02 -10.28
C SER A 44 3.68 3.10 -9.61
N ILE A 45 4.14 4.34 -9.67
CA ILE A 45 3.36 5.50 -9.21
C ILE A 45 3.15 6.50 -10.36
N ARG A 46 1.91 6.92 -10.56
CA ARG A 46 1.56 8.05 -11.42
C ARG A 46 1.07 9.20 -10.55
N ARG A 47 1.61 10.39 -10.78
CA ARG A 47 1.23 11.63 -10.09
C ARG A 47 0.49 12.56 -11.05
N GLY A 48 -0.52 13.24 -10.53
CA GLY A 48 -1.14 14.42 -11.13
C GLY A 48 -1.06 15.60 -10.16
N VAL A 49 -1.74 16.70 -10.49
CA VAL A 49 -1.76 17.90 -9.63
C VAL A 49 -2.35 17.58 -8.26
N ASP A 50 -3.49 16.88 -8.22
CA ASP A 50 -4.24 16.63 -6.97
C ASP A 50 -4.47 15.14 -6.68
N PHE A 51 -3.79 14.25 -7.40
CA PHE A 51 -3.98 12.81 -7.21
C PHE A 51 -2.68 12.02 -7.38
N SER A 52 -2.67 10.83 -6.79
CA SER A 52 -1.67 9.80 -7.04
C SER A 52 -2.34 8.45 -7.27
N VAL A 53 -1.77 7.66 -8.16
CA VAL A 53 -2.18 6.28 -8.43
C VAL A 53 -0.97 5.39 -8.18
N VAL A 54 -1.12 4.43 -7.27
CA VAL A 54 -0.12 3.40 -6.99
C VAL A 54 -0.64 2.09 -7.58
N SER A 55 0.05 1.57 -8.60
CA SER A 55 -0.24 0.25 -9.13
C SER A 55 0.75 -0.76 -8.56
N VAL A 56 0.28 -1.92 -8.11
CA VAL A 56 1.12 -2.99 -7.53
C VAL A 56 0.73 -4.32 -8.16
N SER A 57 1.72 -5.07 -8.64
CA SER A 57 1.54 -6.46 -9.05
C SER A 57 1.45 -7.33 -7.80
N PHE A 58 0.46 -8.21 -7.72
CA PHE A 58 0.32 -9.14 -6.59
C PHE A 58 0.33 -10.63 -6.97
N THR A 59 0.08 -10.97 -8.23
CA THR A 59 0.07 -12.36 -8.70
C THR A 59 1.47 -12.96 -8.62
N GLY A 60 1.58 -14.16 -8.04
CA GLY A 60 2.86 -14.88 -7.91
C GLY A 60 3.86 -14.22 -6.96
N ARG A 61 3.41 -13.29 -6.11
CA ARG A 61 4.29 -12.56 -5.18
C ARG A 61 4.00 -12.93 -3.73
N PRO A 62 5.03 -12.94 -2.86
CA PRO A 62 4.83 -13.11 -1.44
C PRO A 62 3.90 -12.04 -0.88
N TYR A 63 2.97 -12.45 -0.02
CA TYR A 63 2.00 -11.56 0.61
C TYR A 63 2.63 -10.29 1.19
N SER A 64 3.66 -10.44 2.03
CA SER A 64 4.34 -9.33 2.69
C SER A 64 5.04 -8.38 1.72
N ALA A 65 5.53 -8.87 0.58
CA ALA A 65 6.14 -8.03 -0.45
C ALA A 65 5.10 -7.11 -1.12
N VAL A 66 3.88 -7.61 -1.32
CA VAL A 66 2.77 -6.80 -1.85
C VAL A 66 2.34 -5.73 -0.84
N ILE A 67 2.15 -6.10 0.43
CA ILE A 67 1.81 -5.14 1.50
C ILE A 67 2.90 -4.07 1.62
N SER A 68 4.17 -4.47 1.63
CA SER A 68 5.30 -3.53 1.66
C SER A 68 5.25 -2.54 0.49
N ASP A 69 4.96 -3.02 -0.72
CA ASP A 69 4.84 -2.15 -1.89
C ASP A 69 3.66 -1.19 -1.80
N MET A 70 2.54 -1.62 -1.23
CA MET A 70 1.40 -0.74 -1.00
C MET A 70 1.72 0.35 0.03
N ILE A 71 2.40 0.00 1.12
CA ILE A 71 2.84 0.93 2.16
C ILE A 71 3.84 1.94 1.60
N GLU A 72 4.89 1.47 0.92
CA GLU A 72 5.86 2.37 0.28
C GLU A 72 5.19 3.30 -0.75
N GLY A 73 4.15 2.80 -1.44
CA GLY A 73 3.32 3.61 -2.30
C GLY A 73 2.70 4.82 -1.60
N VAL A 74 2.19 4.65 -0.38
CA VAL A 74 1.64 5.75 0.44
C VAL A 74 2.74 6.76 0.82
N LEU A 75 3.89 6.28 1.29
CA LEU A 75 4.99 7.15 1.74
C LEU A 75 5.53 7.99 0.58
N VAL A 76 5.77 7.35 -0.56
CA VAL A 76 6.31 7.97 -1.79
C VAL A 76 5.29 8.90 -2.46
N ALA A 77 3.98 8.61 -2.35
CA ALA A 77 2.93 9.52 -2.80
C ALA A 77 2.89 10.82 -1.98
N ASN A 78 3.27 10.76 -0.70
CA ASN A 78 3.22 11.87 0.23
C ASN A 78 4.55 12.60 0.45
N SER A 79 5.63 12.17 -0.24
CA SER A 79 6.96 12.80 -0.17
C SER A 79 7.46 13.03 1.25
N LEU A 80 7.24 12.04 2.13
CA LEU A 80 7.59 12.14 3.54
C LEU A 80 9.11 12.15 3.73
N ASP A 81 9.59 12.91 4.71
CA ASP A 81 10.97 12.85 5.15
C ASP A 81 11.30 11.50 5.82
N LYS A 82 12.58 11.28 6.15
CA LYS A 82 13.06 9.99 6.70
C LYS A 82 12.34 9.60 8.00
N ASN A 83 12.18 10.54 8.93
CA ASN A 83 11.62 10.26 10.25
C ASN A 83 10.13 9.96 10.15
N ARG A 84 9.41 10.77 9.37
CA ARG A 84 7.98 10.54 9.11
C ARG A 84 7.77 9.24 8.34
N SER A 85 8.62 8.92 7.38
CA SER A 85 8.53 7.67 6.62
C SER A 85 8.68 6.46 7.53
N ASP A 86 9.63 6.46 8.45
CA ASP A 86 9.83 5.36 9.40
C ASP A 86 8.62 5.17 10.31
N PHE A 87 8.15 6.26 10.92
CA PHE A 87 6.94 6.24 11.75
C PHE A 87 5.71 5.71 11.00
N PHE A 88 5.42 6.25 9.82
CA PHE A 88 4.24 5.85 9.06
C PHE A 88 4.35 4.43 8.50
N ARG A 89 5.56 3.97 8.16
CA ARG A 89 5.77 2.56 7.78
C ARG A 89 5.36 1.62 8.90
N ALA A 90 5.84 1.87 10.12
CA ALA A 90 5.48 1.06 11.29
C ALA A 90 3.97 1.11 11.56
N LEU A 91 3.39 2.32 11.58
CA LEU A 91 1.95 2.50 11.84
C LEU A 91 1.06 1.79 10.80
N LEU A 92 1.39 1.91 9.52
CA LEU A 92 0.62 1.29 8.44
C LEU A 92 0.69 -0.24 8.51
N TRP A 93 1.86 -0.81 8.82
CA TRP A 93 2.01 -2.24 9.05
C TRP A 93 1.13 -2.71 10.21
N SER A 94 1.26 -2.10 11.39
CA SER A 94 0.44 -2.48 12.56
C SER A 94 -1.06 -2.35 12.31
N SER A 95 -1.48 -1.38 11.48
CA SER A 95 -2.89 -1.21 11.12
C SER A 95 -3.41 -2.30 10.20
N VAL A 96 -2.57 -2.80 9.28
CA VAL A 96 -2.91 -3.95 8.44
C VAL A 96 -3.02 -5.19 9.31
N ASP A 97 -2.03 -5.47 10.15
CA ASP A 97 -2.01 -6.65 11.02
C ASP A 97 -3.24 -6.68 11.96
N ALA A 98 -3.58 -5.55 12.58
CA ALA A 98 -4.77 -5.45 13.45
C ALA A 98 -6.09 -5.69 12.69
N CYS A 99 -6.16 -5.30 11.42
CA CYS A 99 -7.33 -5.60 10.59
C CYS A 99 -7.41 -7.07 10.21
N GLU A 100 -6.27 -7.77 10.08
CA GLU A 100 -6.26 -9.21 9.84
C GLU A 100 -6.70 -10.01 11.06
N GLU A 101 -6.30 -9.59 12.27
CA GLU A 101 -6.70 -10.24 13.52
C GLU A 101 -8.20 -10.10 13.83
N ALA A 102 -8.82 -9.04 13.30
CA ALA A 102 -10.25 -8.77 13.49
C ALA A 102 -11.16 -9.45 12.43
N ALA A 103 -10.60 -10.10 11.41
CA ALA A 103 -11.31 -10.70 10.28
C ALA A 103 -11.37 -12.24 10.39
#